data_AF-A0A0K2H3S5-F1
#
_entry.id   AF-A0A0K2H3S5-F1
#
_cell.length_a   1.000
_cell.length_b   1.000
_cell.length_c   1.000
_cell.angle_alpha   90.00
_cell.angle_beta   90.00
_cell.angle_gamma   90.00
#
_symmetry.space_group_name_H-M   'P 1'
#
loop_
_entity.id
_entity.type
_entity.pdbx_description
1 polymer ?
#
loop_
_entity_poly.entity_id
_entity_poly.type
_entity_poly.pdbx_seq_one_letter_code
_entity_poly.pdbx_strand_id
1 'polypeptide(L)'
;MPAWKTDNDGLIRSVNQTTRTHPCECVVASASRVDLREPVETAPTGRRASDSDLIRLAHGVYLRVCEWNEKSVAERYLSQAKALVKPGSSTIITGEAAAALHGLPLLLRGATIPLANSGLRVKSNPRVRRVRNNILTSDIVELEGRRVTDVPKTVIDICRNASSENGLIAADAAVRGWCTPTELRDTLAAYPHSPGNRRARAIIAMATDRSESIGESLTKGCVLDSGIASLYDGPCILLQQVDFHDEQGFIGRVDFYIPELNLVIEFDGAMKYSVGSVKATEETLLREQAREKRLKNLHLDVLRLCWADVLNGRCVGFLQKVAARQRERIRAGGLVFSSDFGRFREAPLSFKERQLREKRVLARRERACRGGSEVG
;
A
#
# COMPACT_ATOMS: atom_id res chain seq x y z
N MET A 1 26.34 11.56 -31.81
CA MET A 1 25.07 11.54 -31.06
C MET A 1 25.22 10.57 -29.91
N PRO A 2 25.10 10.96 -28.63
CA PRO A 2 25.05 9.95 -27.57
C PRO A 2 23.71 9.23 -27.69
N ALA A 3 23.74 7.90 -27.77
CA ALA A 3 22.57 7.06 -27.86
C ALA A 3 21.84 7.01 -26.51
N TRP A 4 20.78 7.80 -26.36
CA TRP A 4 19.92 7.80 -25.19
C TRP A 4 19.01 6.57 -25.21
N LYS A 5 18.97 5.80 -24.12
CA LYS A 5 18.05 4.67 -23.96
C LYS A 5 16.92 5.06 -23.02
N THR A 6 15.68 4.88 -23.47
CA THR A 6 14.53 4.65 -22.60
C THR A 6 14.72 3.28 -21.93
N ASP A 7 14.67 3.22 -20.60
CA ASP A 7 14.62 1.93 -19.89
C ASP A 7 13.25 1.25 -20.04
N ASN A 8 13.12 0.03 -19.54
CA ASN A 8 11.86 -0.72 -19.54
C ASN A 8 10.74 -0.03 -18.72
N ASP A 9 11.07 1.00 -17.94
CA ASP A 9 10.14 1.80 -17.12
C ASP A 9 9.82 3.19 -17.74
N GLY A 10 10.37 3.51 -18.92
CA GLY A 10 10.11 4.75 -19.66
C GLY A 10 10.76 6.02 -19.09
N LEU A 11 11.83 5.90 -18.29
CA LEU A 11 12.62 7.03 -17.78
C LEU A 11 13.78 7.38 -18.73
N ILE A 12 14.02 8.68 -18.94
CA ILE A 12 15.19 9.19 -19.68
C ILE A 12 16.39 9.16 -18.73
N ARG A 13 17.43 8.42 -19.09
CA ARG A 13 18.69 8.33 -18.34
C ARG A 13 19.88 8.78 -19.18
N SER A 14 20.92 9.31 -18.51
CA SER A 14 22.25 9.46 -19.13
C SER A 14 23.04 8.14 -19.01
N VAL A 15 23.96 7.92 -19.94
CA VAL A 15 24.71 6.66 -20.15
C VAL A 15 25.56 6.24 -18.93
N ASN A 16 25.78 7.13 -17.95
CA ASN A 16 26.67 6.91 -16.81
C ASN A 16 25.96 6.60 -15.47
N GLN A 17 24.64 6.44 -15.45
CA GLN A 17 23.96 5.97 -14.23
C GLN A 17 23.96 4.44 -14.15
N THR A 18 24.90 3.88 -13.36
CA THR A 18 24.75 2.53 -12.80
C THR A 18 23.58 2.53 -11.81
N THR A 19 22.39 2.19 -12.28
CA THR A 19 21.20 2.12 -11.43
C THR A 19 21.08 0.78 -10.73
N ARG A 20 21.11 0.80 -9.41
CA ARG A 20 20.17 -0.03 -8.65
C ARG A 20 19.04 0.89 -8.22
N THR A 21 18.05 1.11 -9.09
CA THR A 21 16.80 1.78 -8.69
C THR A 21 16.10 0.89 -7.68
N HIS A 22 16.08 1.30 -6.42
CA HIS A 22 15.48 0.52 -5.34
C HIS A 22 13.95 0.70 -5.36
N PRO A 23 13.15 -0.33 -5.05
CA PRO A 23 11.69 -0.20 -5.09
C PRO A 23 11.09 0.94 -4.23
N CYS A 24 11.79 1.40 -3.19
CA CYS A 24 11.38 2.53 -2.37
C CYS A 24 11.64 3.91 -3.01
N GLU A 25 12.52 4.02 -4.02
CA GLU A 25 12.75 5.27 -4.76
C GLU A 25 11.60 5.58 -5.74
N CYS A 26 10.74 4.59 -5.99
CA CYS A 26 9.54 4.75 -6.82
C CYS A 26 8.31 5.21 -6.01
N VAL A 27 8.49 5.64 -4.77
CA VAL A 27 7.39 5.99 -3.85
C VAL A 27 7.22 7.51 -3.78
N VAL A 28 6.02 8.02 -4.03
CA VAL A 28 5.63 9.38 -3.61
C VAL A 28 5.26 9.31 -2.13
N ALA A 29 6.20 9.55 -1.22
CA ALA A 29 5.89 9.71 0.20
C ALA A 29 5.70 11.21 0.48
N SER A 30 4.46 11.71 0.36
CA SER A 30 4.08 13.09 0.71
C SER A 30 4.77 14.19 -0.11
N ALA A 31 4.08 14.74 -1.11
CA ALA A 31 4.55 15.89 -1.90
C ALA A 31 4.42 17.25 -1.19
N SER A 32 4.25 17.29 0.14
CA SER A 32 3.98 18.52 0.91
C SER A 32 5.11 19.54 0.95
N ARG A 33 6.18 19.40 0.14
CA ARG A 33 7.29 20.36 0.06
C ARG A 33 7.86 20.62 -1.33
N VAL A 34 7.16 20.27 -2.42
CA VAL A 34 7.65 20.68 -3.74
C VAL A 34 7.14 22.09 -4.05
N ASP A 35 7.81 23.10 -3.48
CA ASP A 35 7.60 24.51 -3.85
C ASP A 35 8.17 24.73 -5.26
N LEU A 36 7.34 24.63 -6.29
CA LEU A 36 7.72 24.94 -7.68
C LEU A 36 7.26 26.34 -8.09
N ARG A 37 7.58 27.33 -7.24
CA ARG A 37 7.54 28.73 -7.69
C ARG A 37 8.56 29.04 -8.78
N GLU A 38 9.55 28.17 -9.00
CA GLU A 38 10.55 28.41 -10.03
C GLU A 38 10.04 28.03 -11.43
N PRO A 39 10.05 28.98 -12.37
CA PRO A 39 9.60 28.73 -13.73
C PRO A 39 10.50 27.66 -14.37
N VAL A 40 9.87 26.60 -14.88
CA VAL A 40 10.53 25.69 -15.83
C VAL A 40 10.94 26.54 -17.02
N GLU A 41 12.25 26.71 -17.24
CA GLU A 41 12.78 27.60 -18.26
C GLU A 41 12.14 27.29 -19.63
N THR A 42 11.38 28.25 -20.16
CA THR A 42 11.09 28.30 -21.58
C THR A 42 12.40 28.63 -22.28
N ALA A 43 12.75 27.84 -23.30
CA ALA A 43 14.03 27.83 -24.03
C ALA A 43 14.93 29.09 -23.83
N PRO A 44 16.21 28.93 -23.44
CA PRO A 44 17.05 30.06 -23.07
C PRO A 44 17.23 31.03 -24.24
N THR A 45 16.58 32.19 -24.16
CA THR A 45 16.95 33.38 -24.93
C THR A 45 18.14 34.04 -24.26
N GLY A 46 19.33 33.48 -24.50
CA GLY A 46 20.59 34.17 -24.23
C GLY A 46 21.59 33.37 -23.38
N ARG A 47 22.80 33.21 -23.94
CA ARG A 47 24.04 32.59 -23.41
C ARG A 47 24.00 31.06 -23.19
N ARG A 48 24.36 30.35 -24.28
CA ARG A 48 25.11 29.07 -24.36
C ARG A 48 24.92 28.08 -23.18
N ALA A 49 23.71 27.54 -23.01
CA ALA A 49 23.63 26.12 -22.68
C ALA A 49 23.93 25.36 -23.97
N SER A 50 24.87 24.41 -23.95
CA SER A 50 25.01 23.51 -25.10
C SER A 50 23.74 22.66 -25.22
N ASP A 51 23.28 22.32 -26.42
CA ASP A 51 22.10 21.44 -26.62
C ASP A 51 22.26 20.09 -25.87
N SER A 52 23.49 19.72 -25.47
CA SER A 52 23.82 18.57 -24.64
C SER A 52 23.48 18.69 -23.15
N ASP A 53 23.12 19.88 -22.64
CA ASP A 53 22.89 20.13 -21.20
C ASP A 53 21.40 20.24 -20.83
N LEU A 54 20.49 20.11 -21.81
CA LEU A 54 19.05 20.26 -21.63
C LEU A 54 18.29 18.96 -21.92
N ILE A 55 17.32 18.64 -21.07
CA ILE A 55 16.37 17.56 -21.24
C ILE A 55 15.03 18.17 -21.63
N ARG A 56 14.50 17.75 -22.78
CA ARG A 56 13.17 18.14 -23.21
C ARG A 56 12.10 17.36 -22.43
N LEU A 57 11.26 18.07 -21.68
CA LEU A 57 10.13 17.47 -20.95
C LEU A 57 8.86 17.43 -21.81
N ALA A 58 8.61 18.50 -22.56
CA ALA A 58 7.48 18.63 -23.49
C ALA A 58 7.84 19.57 -24.65
N HIS A 59 6.88 19.84 -25.53
CA HIS A 59 7.10 20.83 -26.60
C HIS A 59 7.32 22.23 -26.04
N GLY A 60 8.53 22.77 -26.23
CA GLY A 60 8.92 24.11 -25.76
C GLY A 60 9.20 24.19 -24.25
N VAL A 61 9.37 23.05 -23.57
CA VAL A 61 9.66 22.98 -22.13
C VAL A 61 10.88 22.09 -21.91
N TYR A 62 11.93 22.66 -21.34
CA TYR A 62 13.23 22.02 -21.13
C TYR A 62 13.66 22.18 -19.67
N LEU A 63 14.49 21.27 -19.19
CA LEU A 63 15.11 21.33 -17.86
C LEU A 63 16.60 21.04 -17.99
N ARG A 64 17.43 21.66 -17.17
CA ARG A 64 18.87 21.34 -17.15
C ARG A 64 19.09 19.91 -16.66
N VAL A 65 20.08 19.22 -17.24
CA VAL A 65 20.43 17.84 -16.86
C VAL A 65 20.85 17.74 -15.38
N CYS A 66 21.57 18.73 -14.85
CA CYS A 66 21.95 18.77 -13.43
C CYS A 66 20.73 18.79 -12.51
N GLU A 67 19.80 19.73 -12.75
CA GLU A 67 18.54 19.84 -12.00
C GLU A 67 17.68 18.59 -12.11
N TRP A 68 17.62 17.99 -13.30
CA TRP A 68 16.93 16.71 -13.48
C TRP A 68 17.55 15.62 -12.59
N ASN A 69 18.87 15.53 -12.55
CA ASN A 69 19.58 14.51 -11.79
C ASN A 69 19.45 14.70 -10.27
N GLU A 70 19.30 15.93 -9.80
CA GLU A 70 19.06 16.25 -8.38
C GLU A 70 17.63 15.94 -7.93
N LYS A 71 16.65 16.01 -8.83
CA LYS A 71 15.25 15.68 -8.53
C LYS A 71 15.06 14.20 -8.23
N SER A 72 14.24 13.92 -7.22
CA SER A 72 13.68 12.60 -6.94
C SER A 72 12.81 12.09 -8.10
N VAL A 73 12.50 10.79 -8.11
CA VAL A 73 11.63 10.18 -9.12
C VAL A 73 10.24 10.85 -9.14
N ALA A 74 9.71 11.20 -7.96
CA ALA A 74 8.44 11.90 -7.81
C ALA A 74 8.47 13.31 -8.41
N GLU A 75 9.51 14.08 -8.12
CA GLU A 75 9.66 15.44 -8.67
C GLU A 75 9.87 15.43 -10.18
N ARG A 76 10.61 14.45 -10.70
CA ARG A 76 10.76 14.24 -12.15
C ARG A 76 9.42 13.94 -12.81
N TYR A 77 8.62 13.04 -12.21
CA TYR A 77 7.29 12.69 -12.70
C TYR A 77 6.34 13.90 -12.71
N LEU A 78 6.31 14.67 -11.62
CA LEU A 78 5.53 15.89 -11.52
C LEU A 78 5.99 16.95 -12.53
N SER A 79 7.29 17.14 -12.70
CA SER A 79 7.85 18.08 -13.68
C SER A 79 7.40 17.73 -15.10
N GLN A 80 7.39 16.45 -15.46
CA GLN A 80 6.89 15.99 -16.75
C GLN A 80 5.38 16.22 -16.92
N ALA A 81 4.56 15.90 -15.91
CA ALA A 81 3.12 16.14 -15.98
C ALA A 81 2.79 17.63 -16.13
N LYS A 82 3.47 18.48 -15.35
CA LYS A 82 3.33 19.96 -15.40
C LYS A 82 3.84 20.57 -16.70
N ALA A 83 4.84 19.96 -17.35
CA ALA A 83 5.34 20.39 -18.65
C ALA A 83 4.37 20.06 -19.80
N LEU A 84 3.66 18.93 -19.71
CA LEU A 84 2.70 18.51 -20.72
C LEU A 84 1.39 19.32 -20.71
N VAL A 85 0.95 19.76 -19.53
CA VAL A 85 -0.26 20.56 -19.36
C VAL A 85 0.12 21.92 -18.82
N LYS A 86 0.06 22.94 -19.66
CA LYS A 86 0.34 24.33 -19.26
C LYS A 86 -0.82 24.91 -18.42
N PRO A 87 -0.56 25.87 -17.52
CA PRO A 87 -1.61 26.64 -16.86
C PRO A 87 -2.60 27.24 -17.87
N GLY A 88 -3.89 27.25 -17.53
CA GLY A 88 -4.97 27.72 -18.40
C GLY A 88 -5.37 26.75 -19.52
N SER A 89 -4.74 25.57 -19.62
CA SER A 89 -5.15 24.53 -20.57
C SER A 89 -6.53 23.95 -20.21
N SER A 90 -7.34 23.64 -21.22
CA SER A 90 -8.59 22.88 -21.05
C SER A 90 -8.37 21.38 -20.83
N THR A 91 -7.13 20.89 -20.96
CA THR A 91 -6.73 19.51 -20.67
C THR A 91 -6.81 19.26 -19.17
N ILE A 92 -7.37 18.11 -18.79
CA ILE A 92 -7.55 17.73 -17.39
C ILE A 92 -6.52 16.65 -17.05
N ILE A 93 -5.74 16.88 -15.99
CA ILE A 93 -4.84 15.87 -15.40
C ILE A 93 -5.68 14.95 -14.52
N THR A 94 -5.55 13.63 -14.70
CA THR A 94 -6.28 12.62 -13.90
C THR A 94 -5.36 11.47 -13.47
N GLY A 95 -5.89 10.52 -12.69
CA GLY A 95 -5.24 9.28 -12.29
C GLY A 95 -3.93 9.51 -11.52
N GLU A 96 -2.89 8.75 -11.86
CA GLU A 96 -1.58 8.79 -11.20
C GLU A 96 -0.95 10.19 -11.17
N ALA A 97 -1.14 10.98 -12.24
CA ALA A 97 -0.60 12.34 -12.31
C ALA A 97 -1.37 13.33 -11.42
N ALA A 98 -2.70 13.19 -11.34
CA ALA A 98 -3.51 13.97 -10.42
C ALA A 98 -3.22 13.61 -8.97
N ALA A 99 -3.07 12.32 -8.65
CA ALA A 99 -2.74 11.88 -7.30
C ALA A 99 -1.39 12.43 -6.85
N ALA A 100 -0.37 12.40 -7.72
CA ALA A 100 0.92 13.01 -7.40
C ALA A 100 0.80 14.52 -7.12
N LEU A 101 -0.06 15.25 -7.86
CA LEU A 101 -0.30 16.69 -7.63
C LEU A 101 -1.02 16.97 -6.33
N HIS A 102 -1.96 16.11 -5.92
CA HIS A 102 -2.62 16.16 -4.61
C HIS A 102 -1.72 15.72 -3.44
N GLY A 103 -0.54 15.17 -3.75
CA GLY A 103 0.37 14.60 -2.76
C GLY A 103 -0.04 13.22 -2.24
N LEU A 104 -0.94 12.52 -2.94
CA LEU A 104 -1.32 11.15 -2.62
C LEU A 104 -0.16 10.19 -2.91
N PRO A 105 0.02 9.15 -2.07
CA PRO A 105 1.08 8.19 -2.26
C PRO A 105 0.81 7.25 -3.44
N LEU A 106 1.88 6.92 -4.17
CA LEU A 106 1.85 6.04 -5.33
C LEU A 106 3.18 5.30 -5.51
N LEU A 107 3.11 4.14 -6.15
CA LEU A 107 4.21 3.48 -6.84
C LEU A 107 4.31 4.04 -8.27
N LEU A 108 5.44 4.68 -8.59
CA LEU A 108 5.71 5.29 -9.90
C LEU A 108 6.29 4.31 -10.94
N ARG A 109 6.44 3.03 -10.59
CA ARG A 109 6.94 2.01 -11.52
C ARG A 109 5.96 1.87 -12.69
N GLY A 110 6.41 2.18 -13.90
CA GLY A 110 5.57 2.15 -15.10
C GLY A 110 4.43 3.17 -15.11
N ALA A 111 4.48 4.20 -14.25
CA ALA A 111 3.41 5.20 -14.17
C ALA A 111 3.32 6.03 -15.46
N THR A 112 2.13 6.02 -16.05
CA THR A 112 1.77 6.93 -17.15
C THR A 112 1.31 8.27 -16.62
N ILE A 113 1.14 9.27 -17.48
CA ILE A 113 0.57 10.58 -17.21
C ILE A 113 -0.81 10.59 -17.86
N PRO A 114 -1.90 10.34 -17.09
CA PRO A 114 -3.24 10.24 -17.64
C PRO A 114 -3.83 11.63 -17.87
N LEU A 115 -4.27 11.88 -19.10
CA LEU A 115 -4.86 13.16 -19.51
C LEU A 115 -6.24 12.92 -20.12
N ALA A 116 -7.22 13.70 -19.68
CA ALA A 116 -8.57 13.76 -20.23
C ALA A 116 -8.79 15.10 -20.95
N ASN A 117 -9.77 15.14 -21.86
CA ASN A 117 -10.06 16.29 -22.71
C ASN A 117 -8.83 16.87 -23.45
N SER A 118 -7.79 16.06 -23.66
CA SER A 118 -6.61 16.49 -24.37
C SER A 118 -6.93 16.53 -25.87
N GLY A 119 -7.01 17.72 -26.46
CA GLY A 119 -6.99 17.92 -27.92
C GLY A 119 -5.68 17.49 -28.59
N LEU A 120 -4.73 16.99 -27.78
CA LEU A 120 -3.45 16.45 -28.21
C LEU A 120 -3.68 15.32 -29.23
N ARG A 121 -3.25 15.54 -30.48
CA ARG A 121 -2.94 14.45 -31.42
C ARG A 121 -1.67 13.77 -30.92
N VAL A 122 -1.80 12.91 -29.91
CA VAL A 122 -0.64 12.20 -29.33
C VAL A 122 -0.11 11.20 -30.36
N LYS A 123 0.79 11.64 -31.24
CA LYS A 123 1.74 10.72 -31.86
C LYS A 123 2.79 10.37 -30.79
N SER A 124 2.85 9.07 -30.48
CA SER A 124 4.02 8.37 -29.92
C SER A 124 4.70 8.89 -28.64
N ASN A 125 3.97 9.45 -27.65
CA ASN A 125 4.52 9.50 -26.29
C ASN A 125 4.00 8.30 -25.49
N PRO A 126 4.80 7.23 -25.30
CA PRO A 126 4.36 6.02 -24.59
C PRO A 126 3.99 6.29 -23.11
N ARG A 127 4.40 7.44 -22.57
CA ARG A 127 4.14 7.81 -21.17
C ARG A 127 2.83 8.57 -20.98
N VAL A 128 2.16 9.03 -22.04
CA VAL A 128 0.88 9.76 -21.93
C VAL A 128 -0.27 8.82 -22.22
N ARG A 129 -1.18 8.68 -21.24
CA ARG A 129 -2.39 7.85 -21.39
C ARG A 129 -3.60 8.74 -21.61
N ARG A 130 -4.26 8.61 -22.77
CA ARG A 130 -5.51 9.36 -23.02
C ARG A 130 -6.67 8.68 -22.33
N VAL A 131 -7.32 9.40 -21.42
CA VAL A 131 -8.56 8.98 -20.76
C VAL A 131 -9.74 9.55 -21.55
N ARG A 132 -10.64 8.66 -22.00
CA ARG A 132 -11.79 9.01 -22.85
C ARG A 132 -13.07 9.30 -22.09
N ASN A 133 -13.08 9.10 -20.77
CA ASN A 133 -14.28 9.34 -19.96
C ASN A 133 -14.56 10.84 -19.87
N ASN A 134 -15.82 11.23 -20.06
CA ASN A 134 -16.27 12.56 -19.70
C ASN A 134 -16.08 12.73 -18.18
N ILE A 135 -15.46 13.83 -17.75
CA ILE A 135 -15.26 14.13 -16.33
C ILE A 135 -16.27 15.22 -15.98
N LEU A 136 -17.07 14.97 -14.94
CA LEU A 136 -18.05 15.94 -14.46
C LEU A 136 -17.36 17.20 -13.97
N THR A 137 -17.95 18.37 -14.23
CA THR A 137 -17.38 19.66 -13.82
C THR A 137 -17.22 19.76 -12.30
N SER A 138 -18.09 19.11 -11.53
CA SER A 138 -18.01 19.02 -10.07
C SER A 138 -16.73 18.35 -9.58
N ASP A 139 -16.15 17.47 -10.38
CA ASP A 139 -15.01 16.62 -10.00
C ASP A 139 -13.68 17.20 -10.49
N ILE A 140 -13.69 18.48 -10.90
CA ILE A 140 -12.53 19.18 -11.43
C ILE A 140 -12.19 20.34 -10.52
N VAL A 141 -10.96 20.34 -10.03
CA VAL A 141 -10.36 21.42 -9.24
C VAL A 141 -9.21 22.05 -10.02
N GLU A 142 -8.76 23.21 -9.58
CA GLU A 142 -7.58 23.88 -10.13
C GLU A 142 -6.41 23.77 -9.15
N LEU A 143 -5.29 23.23 -9.61
CA LEU A 143 -4.03 23.19 -8.86
C LEU A 143 -2.94 23.84 -9.73
N GLU A 144 -2.27 24.86 -9.19
CA GLU A 144 -1.21 25.59 -9.90
C GLU A 144 -1.63 26.04 -11.32
N GLY A 145 -2.86 26.56 -11.47
CA GLY A 145 -3.38 27.02 -12.76
C GLY A 145 -3.81 25.91 -13.72
N ARG A 146 -3.82 24.64 -13.30
CA ARG A 146 -4.13 23.48 -14.14
C ARG A 146 -5.39 22.77 -13.65
N ARG A 147 -6.22 22.32 -14.59
CA ARG A 147 -7.40 21.51 -14.29
C ARG A 147 -6.96 20.10 -13.90
N VAL A 148 -7.36 19.65 -12.72
CA VAL A 148 -7.03 18.34 -12.15
C VAL A 148 -8.32 17.72 -11.63
N THR A 149 -8.47 16.40 -11.70
CA THR A 149 -9.57 15.73 -10.98
C THR A 149 -9.42 15.95 -9.47
N ASP A 150 -10.53 16.12 -8.75
CA ASP A 150 -10.51 16.14 -7.28
C ASP A 150 -10.02 14.79 -6.69
N VAL A 151 -9.81 14.72 -5.38
CA VAL A 151 -9.24 13.52 -4.75
C VAL A 151 -10.14 12.28 -4.93
N PRO A 152 -11.46 12.31 -4.63
CA PRO A 152 -12.32 11.16 -4.85
C PRO A 152 -12.28 10.65 -6.28
N LYS A 153 -12.44 11.53 -7.27
CA LYS A 153 -12.43 11.13 -8.69
C LYS A 153 -11.07 10.60 -9.13
N THR A 154 -9.99 11.19 -8.64
CA THR A 154 -8.62 10.74 -8.88
C THR A 154 -8.43 9.29 -8.40
N VAL A 155 -8.84 8.99 -7.17
CA VAL A 155 -8.76 7.64 -6.58
C VAL A 155 -9.57 6.65 -7.41
N ILE A 156 -10.81 7.00 -7.79
CA ILE A 156 -11.64 6.15 -8.63
C ILE A 156 -10.95 5.82 -9.96
N ASP A 157 -10.34 6.81 -10.61
CA ASP A 157 -9.65 6.59 -11.89
C ASP A 157 -8.40 5.71 -11.75
N ILE A 158 -7.68 5.81 -10.63
CA ILE A 158 -6.55 4.91 -10.32
C ILE A 158 -7.07 3.49 -10.11
N CYS A 159 -8.10 3.30 -9.28
CA CYS A 159 -8.69 1.98 -9.02
C CYS A 159 -9.24 1.30 -10.30
N ARG A 160 -9.68 2.09 -11.29
CA ARG A 160 -10.12 1.57 -12.60
C ARG A 160 -8.95 1.16 -13.49
N ASN A 161 -7.93 2.01 -13.60
CA ASN A 161 -6.99 1.98 -14.73
C ASN A 161 -5.53 1.64 -14.36
N ALA A 162 -5.14 1.82 -13.10
CA ALA A 162 -3.77 1.55 -12.65
C ALA A 162 -3.59 0.11 -12.15
N SER A 163 -2.46 -0.20 -11.52
CA SER A 163 -2.24 -1.43 -10.76
C SER A 163 -3.15 -1.50 -9.52
N SER A 164 -3.49 -2.70 -9.04
CA SER A 164 -4.39 -2.84 -7.89
C SER A 164 -3.74 -2.29 -6.61
N GLU A 165 -2.42 -2.40 -6.54
CA GLU A 165 -1.52 -1.82 -5.55
C GLU A 165 -1.73 -0.31 -5.42
N ASN A 166 -1.49 0.45 -6.49
CA ASN A 166 -1.76 1.90 -6.51
C ASN A 166 -3.21 2.25 -6.21
N GLY A 167 -4.18 1.43 -6.65
CA GLY A 167 -5.58 1.64 -6.29
C GLY A 167 -5.79 1.57 -4.78
N LEU A 168 -5.27 0.53 -4.13
CA LEU A 168 -5.40 0.33 -2.68
C LEU A 168 -4.63 1.39 -1.88
N ILE A 169 -3.38 1.69 -2.28
CA ILE A 169 -2.55 2.74 -1.66
C ILE A 169 -3.26 4.10 -1.72
N ALA A 170 -3.76 4.48 -2.90
CA ALA A 170 -4.43 5.76 -3.08
C ALA A 170 -5.76 5.81 -2.31
N ALA A 171 -6.52 4.71 -2.29
CA ALA A 171 -7.77 4.63 -1.57
C ALA A 171 -7.57 4.73 -0.05
N ASP A 172 -6.62 3.98 0.52
CA ASP A 172 -6.29 4.04 1.96
C ASP A 172 -5.83 5.42 2.39
N ALA A 173 -4.91 6.01 1.62
CA ALA A 173 -4.45 7.35 1.89
C ALA A 173 -5.61 8.34 1.85
N ALA A 174 -6.42 8.31 0.80
CA ALA A 174 -7.53 9.23 0.63
C ALA A 174 -8.56 9.12 1.76
N VAL A 175 -8.95 7.92 2.19
CA VAL A 175 -9.92 7.76 3.31
C VAL A 175 -9.34 8.16 4.67
N ARG A 176 -8.01 8.14 4.81
CA ARG A 176 -7.33 8.55 6.05
C ARG A 176 -7.27 10.06 6.23
N GLY A 177 -7.23 10.84 5.15
CA GLY A 177 -6.91 12.28 5.27
C GLY A 177 -7.54 13.23 4.27
N TRP A 178 -8.25 12.76 3.24
CA TRP A 178 -8.75 13.63 2.17
C TRP A 178 -10.23 13.50 1.87
N CYS A 179 -10.84 12.33 2.10
CA CYS A 179 -12.26 12.09 1.84
C CYS A 179 -12.82 10.98 2.74
N THR A 180 -14.12 10.81 2.73
CA THR A 180 -14.83 9.75 3.43
C THR A 180 -15.03 8.52 2.52
N PRO A 181 -15.21 7.31 3.09
CA PRO A 181 -15.60 6.14 2.33
C PRO A 181 -16.94 6.30 1.58
N THR A 182 -17.82 7.19 2.04
CA THR A 182 -19.09 7.50 1.37
C THR A 182 -18.85 8.34 0.12
N GLU A 183 -18.02 9.38 0.18
CA GLU A 183 -17.66 10.18 -0.99
C GLU A 183 -17.05 9.33 -2.11
N LEU A 184 -16.15 8.39 -1.79
CA LEU A 184 -15.63 7.45 -2.80
C LEU A 184 -16.74 6.61 -3.46
N ARG A 185 -17.71 6.14 -2.67
CA ARG A 185 -18.85 5.35 -3.19
C ARG A 185 -19.76 6.20 -4.07
N ASP A 186 -20.06 7.42 -3.66
CA ASP A 186 -20.93 8.35 -4.39
C ASP A 186 -20.27 8.81 -5.69
N THR A 187 -18.99 9.20 -5.65
CA THR A 187 -18.20 9.52 -6.85
C THR A 187 -18.13 8.33 -7.79
N LEU A 188 -18.00 7.09 -7.29
CA LEU A 188 -18.03 5.91 -8.18
C LEU A 188 -19.41 5.71 -8.83
N ALA A 189 -20.49 5.91 -8.06
CA ALA A 189 -21.87 5.76 -8.50
C ALA A 189 -22.28 6.80 -9.56
N ALA A 190 -21.69 8.01 -9.52
CA ALA A 190 -21.91 9.06 -10.52
C ALA A 190 -21.45 8.68 -11.94
N TYR A 191 -20.70 7.58 -12.11
CA TYR A 191 -20.18 7.11 -13.40
C TYR A 191 -20.54 5.64 -13.66
N PRO A 192 -21.82 5.26 -13.75
CA PRO A 192 -22.27 3.87 -13.68
C PRO A 192 -21.74 2.98 -14.82
N HIS A 193 -21.55 3.55 -16.02
CA HIS A 193 -21.12 2.82 -17.22
C HIS A 193 -19.61 2.86 -17.49
N SER A 194 -18.81 3.37 -16.56
CA SER A 194 -17.36 3.43 -16.75
C SER A 194 -16.71 2.04 -16.70
N PRO A 195 -15.87 1.68 -17.69
CA PRO A 195 -15.05 0.48 -17.64
C PRO A 195 -14.21 0.44 -16.36
N GLY A 196 -14.01 -0.75 -15.80
CA GLY A 196 -13.24 -0.94 -14.57
C GLY A 196 -14.02 -0.68 -13.27
N ASN A 197 -15.29 -0.27 -13.32
CA ASN A 197 -16.11 -0.06 -12.10
C ASN A 197 -16.19 -1.28 -11.18
N ARG A 198 -16.24 -2.49 -11.73
CA ARG A 198 -16.23 -3.72 -10.91
C ARG A 198 -14.95 -3.84 -10.09
N ARG A 199 -13.81 -3.56 -10.71
CA ARG A 199 -12.50 -3.56 -10.07
C ARG A 199 -12.39 -2.44 -9.03
N ALA A 200 -12.84 -1.24 -9.39
CA ALA A 200 -12.81 -0.12 -8.47
C ALA A 200 -13.65 -0.37 -7.21
N ARG A 201 -14.86 -0.94 -7.35
CA ARG A 201 -15.69 -1.36 -6.20
C ARG A 201 -14.94 -2.33 -5.28
N ALA A 202 -14.28 -3.35 -5.85
CA ALA A 202 -13.55 -4.33 -5.07
C ALA A 202 -12.39 -3.70 -4.27
N ILE A 203 -11.64 -2.79 -4.88
CA ILE A 203 -10.53 -2.09 -4.22
C ILE A 203 -11.05 -1.16 -3.12
N ILE A 204 -12.09 -0.38 -3.38
CA ILE A 204 -12.66 0.56 -2.40
C ILE A 204 -13.26 -0.18 -1.21
N ALA A 205 -13.82 -1.37 -1.41
CA ALA A 205 -14.30 -2.23 -0.32
C ALA A 205 -13.18 -2.71 0.62
N MET A 206 -11.92 -2.68 0.16
CA MET A 206 -10.74 -2.99 0.97
C MET A 206 -10.07 -1.74 1.56
N ALA A 207 -10.57 -0.54 1.26
CA ALA A 207 -9.98 0.71 1.73
C ALA A 207 -10.17 0.89 3.24
N THR A 208 -9.14 1.40 3.92
CA THR A 208 -9.15 1.65 5.36
C THR A 208 -8.33 2.88 5.72
N ASP A 209 -8.76 3.60 6.74
CA ASP A 209 -8.06 4.75 7.31
C ASP A 209 -6.87 4.34 8.21
N ARG A 210 -6.67 3.03 8.43
CA ARG A 210 -5.67 2.49 9.35
C ARG A 210 -4.30 2.19 8.74
N SER A 211 -4.19 2.16 7.41
CA SER A 211 -2.91 1.98 6.74
C SER A 211 -2.18 3.34 6.67
N GLU A 212 -1.08 3.46 7.40
CA GLU A 212 -0.33 4.71 7.58
C GLU A 212 0.77 4.89 6.54
N SER A 213 1.20 3.79 5.91
CA SER A 213 2.24 3.77 4.89
C SER A 213 1.86 2.95 3.64
N ILE A 214 2.59 3.17 2.54
CA ILE A 214 2.45 2.34 1.32
C ILE A 214 2.69 0.87 1.64
N GLY A 215 3.71 0.57 2.45
CA GLY A 215 4.08 -0.79 2.80
C GLY A 215 2.98 -1.51 3.57
N GLU A 216 2.28 -0.81 4.47
CA GLU A 216 1.11 -1.34 5.16
C GLU A 216 -0.04 -1.60 4.19
N SER A 217 -0.40 -0.65 3.31
CA SER A 217 -1.45 -0.88 2.29
C SER A 217 -1.15 -2.10 1.42
N LEU A 218 0.11 -2.28 1.01
CA LEU A 218 0.54 -3.46 0.25
C LEU A 218 0.52 -4.75 1.08
N THR A 219 0.95 -4.68 2.34
CA THR A 219 0.92 -5.82 3.27
C THR A 219 -0.50 -6.29 3.51
N LYS A 220 -1.41 -5.35 3.77
CA LYS A 220 -2.85 -5.62 3.85
C LYS A 220 -3.36 -6.30 2.58
N GLY A 221 -2.99 -5.77 1.40
CA GLY A 221 -3.28 -6.41 0.12
C GLY A 221 -2.83 -7.87 0.07
N CYS A 222 -1.57 -8.16 0.41
CA CYS A 222 -1.05 -9.53 0.51
C CYS A 222 -1.89 -10.42 1.45
N VAL A 223 -2.28 -9.91 2.61
CA VAL A 223 -3.07 -10.66 3.60
C VAL A 223 -4.45 -10.99 3.06
N LEU A 224 -5.15 -10.01 2.47
CA LEU A 224 -6.48 -10.21 1.89
C LEU A 224 -6.43 -11.17 0.70
N ASP A 225 -5.45 -10.99 -0.20
CA ASP A 225 -5.24 -11.86 -1.37
C ASP A 225 -4.89 -13.30 -0.97
N SER A 226 -4.24 -13.49 0.18
CA SER A 226 -3.92 -14.82 0.69
C SER A 226 -5.13 -15.61 1.19
N GLY A 227 -6.24 -14.93 1.47
CA GLY A 227 -7.47 -15.52 2.01
C GLY A 227 -7.34 -16.02 3.46
N ILE A 228 -6.26 -15.66 4.17
CA ILE A 228 -6.10 -16.07 5.57
C ILE A 228 -6.98 -15.26 6.53
N ALA A 229 -7.32 -14.02 6.16
CA ALA A 229 -8.17 -13.11 6.91
C ALA A 229 -8.90 -12.13 5.98
N SER A 230 -9.96 -11.49 6.49
CA SER A 230 -10.68 -10.40 5.83
C SER A 230 -10.84 -9.21 6.78
N LEU A 231 -11.25 -8.05 6.27
CA LEU A 231 -11.47 -6.87 7.12
C LEU A 231 -12.78 -6.93 7.93
N TYR A 232 -13.81 -7.61 7.43
CA TYR A 232 -15.17 -7.53 7.99
C TYR A 232 -15.85 -8.90 8.10
N ASP A 233 -15.97 -9.63 6.99
CA ASP A 233 -16.88 -10.78 6.91
C ASP A 233 -16.14 -12.09 6.60
N GLY A 234 -15.23 -12.50 7.48
CA GLY A 234 -14.38 -13.68 7.27
C GLY A 234 -14.20 -14.56 8.51
N PRO A 235 -13.71 -15.79 8.32
CA PRO A 235 -13.43 -16.71 9.44
C PRO A 235 -12.25 -16.25 10.29
N CYS A 236 -11.43 -15.33 9.79
CA CYS A 236 -10.41 -14.64 10.56
C CYS A 236 -10.48 -13.14 10.23
N ILE A 237 -10.40 -12.29 11.25
CA ILE A 237 -10.47 -10.84 11.11
C ILE A 237 -9.06 -10.25 11.12
N LEU A 238 -8.77 -9.39 10.15
CA LEU A 238 -7.55 -8.59 10.11
C LEU A 238 -7.77 -7.28 10.85
N LEU A 239 -7.25 -7.19 12.06
CA LEU A 239 -7.17 -5.94 12.81
C LEU A 239 -5.92 -5.18 12.41
N GLN A 240 -6.00 -3.86 12.41
CA GLN A 240 -4.90 -2.96 12.07
C GLN A 240 -4.60 -2.05 13.25
N GLN A 241 -3.33 -1.68 13.42
CA GLN A 241 -2.89 -0.68 14.40
C GLN A 241 -3.30 -1.03 15.83
N VAL A 242 -2.95 -2.25 16.26
CA VAL A 242 -3.40 -2.85 17.52
C VAL A 242 -2.37 -2.64 18.62
N ASP A 243 -2.80 -2.06 19.74
CA ASP A 243 -1.97 -1.87 20.93
C ASP A 243 -1.94 -3.14 21.80
N PHE A 244 -0.73 -3.53 22.21
CA PHE A 244 -0.52 -4.65 23.14
C PHE A 244 0.09 -4.16 24.45
N HIS A 245 -0.37 -4.77 25.54
CA HIS A 245 0.06 -4.50 26.91
C HIS A 245 0.30 -5.84 27.65
N ASP A 246 1.20 -5.82 28.63
CA ASP A 246 1.36 -6.86 29.65
C ASP A 246 1.41 -6.25 31.06
N GLU A 247 1.77 -7.05 32.07
CA GLU A 247 1.92 -6.62 33.47
C GLU A 247 2.97 -5.51 33.66
N GLN A 248 3.93 -5.37 32.73
CA GLN A 248 4.95 -4.33 32.72
C GLN A 248 4.49 -3.07 31.98
N GLY A 249 3.26 -3.06 31.45
CA GLY A 249 2.64 -1.92 30.76
C GLY A 249 2.62 -2.10 29.24
N PHE A 250 2.69 -0.98 28.51
CA PHE A 250 2.64 -0.98 27.05
C PHE A 250 3.83 -1.74 26.43
N ILE A 251 3.55 -2.63 25.48
CA ILE A 251 4.55 -3.37 24.71
C ILE A 251 4.84 -2.62 23.41
N GLY A 252 3.79 -2.22 22.71
CA GLY A 252 3.88 -1.57 21.42
C GLY A 252 2.59 -1.69 20.63
N ARG A 253 2.49 -0.85 19.59
CA ARG A 253 1.44 -0.94 18.56
C ARG A 253 1.98 -1.76 17.40
N VAL A 254 1.19 -2.70 16.90
CA VAL A 254 1.55 -3.53 15.75
C VAL A 254 0.69 -3.15 14.53
N ASP A 255 1.27 -3.25 13.33
CA ASP A 255 0.59 -2.85 12.10
C ASP A 255 -0.66 -3.69 11.84
N PHE A 256 -0.55 -5.00 12.00
CA PHE A 256 -1.62 -5.96 11.76
C PHE A 256 -1.65 -7.07 12.80
N TYR A 257 -2.87 -7.52 13.13
CA TYR A 257 -3.09 -8.65 14.02
C TYR A 257 -4.27 -9.50 13.54
N ILE A 258 -4.08 -10.83 13.51
CA ILE A 258 -5.11 -11.82 13.22
C ILE A 258 -5.36 -12.65 14.49
N PRO A 259 -6.40 -12.32 15.28
CA PRO A 259 -6.66 -12.96 16.56
C PRO A 259 -6.80 -14.48 16.48
N GLU A 260 -7.51 -14.96 15.47
CA GLU A 260 -7.81 -16.39 15.30
C GLU A 260 -6.57 -17.22 14.98
N LEU A 261 -5.44 -16.58 14.69
CA LEU A 261 -4.15 -17.21 14.41
C LEU A 261 -3.06 -16.83 15.43
N ASN A 262 -3.36 -15.97 16.43
CA ASN A 262 -2.36 -15.29 17.27
C ASN A 262 -1.19 -14.72 16.45
N LEU A 263 -1.49 -14.16 15.27
CA LEU A 263 -0.48 -13.77 14.30
C LEU A 263 -0.41 -12.25 14.21
N VAL A 264 0.72 -11.70 14.61
CA VAL A 264 1.10 -10.31 14.37
C VAL A 264 1.84 -10.24 13.04
N ILE A 265 1.52 -9.26 12.20
CA ILE A 265 2.25 -8.99 10.96
C ILE A 265 2.71 -7.53 11.00
N GLU A 266 4.01 -7.30 10.79
CA GLU A 266 4.62 -5.97 10.76
C GLU A 266 5.30 -5.75 9.41
N PHE A 267 5.18 -4.54 8.89
CA PHE A 267 5.90 -4.09 7.71
C PHE A 267 7.17 -3.34 8.12
N ASP A 268 8.32 -3.93 7.83
CA ASP A 268 9.61 -3.28 8.04
C ASP A 268 10.03 -2.52 6.78
N GLY A 269 9.77 -1.21 6.80
CA GLY A 269 10.18 -0.29 5.74
C GLY A 269 11.69 -0.03 5.68
N ALA A 270 12.45 -0.35 6.73
CA ALA A 270 13.88 -0.08 6.85
C ALA A 270 14.75 -1.25 6.33
N MET A 271 14.19 -2.45 6.19
CA MET A 271 14.87 -3.60 5.57
C MET A 271 14.95 -3.49 4.03
N LYS A 272 15.64 -2.46 3.51
CA LYS A 272 16.77 -2.56 2.56
C LYS A 272 17.11 -1.22 1.91
N TYR A 273 18.42 -1.02 1.81
CA TYR A 273 19.18 0.13 1.30
C TYR A 273 19.19 1.35 2.18
N SER A 274 20.05 1.17 3.15
CA SER A 274 20.96 2.22 3.50
C SER A 274 22.35 1.88 2.95
N VAL A 275 22.76 2.66 1.97
CA VAL A 275 24.16 3.08 1.95
C VAL A 275 24.13 4.38 2.77
N GLY A 276 24.19 4.26 4.10
CA GLY A 276 24.27 5.41 5.01
C GLY A 276 23.11 5.64 6.00
N SER A 277 22.17 4.71 6.20
CA SER A 277 21.25 4.84 7.35
C SER A 277 22.05 4.59 8.60
N VAL A 278 21.74 5.44 9.57
CA VAL A 278 22.19 5.34 10.94
C VAL A 278 22.07 3.87 11.33
N LYS A 279 23.21 3.20 11.54
CA LYS A 279 23.23 1.86 12.12
C LYS A 279 22.35 1.94 13.37
N ALA A 280 21.31 1.10 13.43
CA ALA A 280 20.49 1.00 14.63
C ALA A 280 21.44 0.86 15.82
N THR A 281 21.30 1.75 16.80
CA THR A 281 22.16 1.69 17.99
C THR A 281 21.95 0.34 18.68
N GLU A 282 22.96 -0.15 19.39
CA GLU A 282 22.84 -1.38 20.19
C GLU A 282 21.61 -1.31 21.12
N GLU A 283 21.34 -0.15 21.69
CA GLU A 283 20.16 0.12 22.51
C GLU A 283 18.84 -0.05 21.73
N THR A 284 18.76 0.42 20.48
CA THR A 284 17.58 0.23 19.62
C THR A 284 17.32 -1.25 19.34
N LEU A 285 18.38 -2.01 19.04
CA LEU A 285 18.27 -3.45 18.79
C LEU A 285 17.83 -4.22 20.03
N LEU A 286 18.37 -3.87 21.20
CA LEU A 286 17.99 -4.47 22.48
C LEU A 286 16.52 -4.17 22.83
N ARG A 287 16.04 -2.94 22.57
CA ARG A 287 14.63 -2.58 22.77
C ARG A 287 13.70 -3.36 21.84
N GLU A 288 14.04 -3.50 20.56
CA GLU A 288 13.25 -4.31 19.62
C GLU A 288 13.23 -5.79 19.99
N GLN A 289 14.37 -6.34 20.45
CA GLN A 289 14.43 -7.72 20.92
C GLN A 289 13.60 -7.93 22.19
N ALA A 290 13.63 -6.98 23.13
CA ALA A 290 12.81 -7.02 24.34
C ALA A 290 11.30 -6.94 24.01
N ARG A 291 10.92 -6.08 23.05
CA ARG A 291 9.55 -5.95 22.54
C ARG A 291 9.05 -7.27 21.95
N GLU A 292 9.84 -7.87 21.06
CA GLU A 292 9.50 -9.14 20.42
C GLU A 292 9.37 -10.27 21.45
N LYS A 293 10.24 -10.30 22.47
CA LYS A 293 10.13 -11.26 23.58
C LYS A 293 8.83 -11.09 24.37
N ARG A 294 8.42 -9.85 24.67
CA ARG A 294 7.16 -9.56 25.37
C ARG A 294 5.94 -9.98 24.56
N LEU A 295 5.92 -9.72 23.24
CA LEU A 295 4.86 -10.23 22.35
C LEU A 295 4.81 -11.76 22.32
N LYS A 296 5.96 -12.44 22.26
CA LYS A 296 6.03 -13.92 22.30
C LYS A 296 5.55 -14.49 23.63
N ASN A 297 5.79 -13.82 24.75
CA ASN A 297 5.26 -14.21 26.06
C ASN A 297 3.72 -14.13 26.08
N LEU A 298 3.12 -13.30 25.24
CA LEU A 298 1.68 -13.28 25.00
C LEU A 298 1.21 -14.38 24.02
N HIS A 299 2.06 -15.37 23.71
CA HIS A 299 1.80 -16.44 22.74
C HIS A 299 1.51 -15.95 21.31
N LEU A 300 1.95 -14.73 20.99
CA LEU A 300 1.86 -14.14 19.65
C LEU A 300 3.07 -14.57 18.81
N ASP A 301 2.81 -15.01 17.59
CA ASP A 301 3.85 -15.17 16.58
C ASP A 301 3.94 -13.86 15.78
N VAL A 302 5.14 -13.31 15.65
CA VAL A 302 5.40 -12.06 14.91
C VAL A 302 6.00 -12.38 13.56
N LEU A 303 5.38 -11.88 12.50
CA LEU A 303 5.83 -12.00 11.11
C LEU A 303 6.24 -10.63 10.57
N ARG A 304 7.53 -10.46 10.25
CA ARG A 304 8.02 -9.23 9.62
C ARG A 304 8.13 -9.42 8.12
N LEU A 305 7.53 -8.51 7.35
CA LEU A 305 7.61 -8.46 5.90
C LEU A 305 8.38 -7.21 5.47
N CYS A 306 9.18 -7.33 4.41
CA CYS A 306 9.90 -6.20 3.82
C CYS A 306 9.36 -5.85 2.42
N TRP A 307 9.85 -4.75 1.85
CA TRP A 307 9.54 -4.34 0.47
C TRP A 307 9.66 -5.46 -0.57
N ALA A 308 10.67 -6.32 -0.44
CA ALA A 308 10.90 -7.40 -1.40
C ALA A 308 9.87 -8.53 -1.31
N ASP A 309 9.19 -8.67 -0.16
CA ASP A 309 8.15 -9.67 0.06
C ASP A 309 6.83 -9.20 -0.52
N VAL A 310 6.46 -7.94 -0.25
CA VAL A 310 5.16 -7.38 -0.64
C VAL A 310 5.08 -7.01 -2.12
N LEU A 311 6.17 -6.52 -2.73
CA LEU A 311 6.14 -6.08 -4.13
C LEU A 311 6.16 -7.20 -5.17
N ASN A 312 6.61 -8.39 -4.79
CA ASN A 312 6.70 -9.53 -5.71
C ASN A 312 5.57 -10.55 -5.49
N GLY A 313 4.59 -10.25 -4.63
CA GLY A 313 3.50 -11.17 -4.27
C GLY A 313 3.93 -12.46 -3.56
N ARG A 314 5.24 -12.67 -3.36
CA ARG A 314 5.78 -13.87 -2.69
C ARG A 314 5.34 -13.97 -1.23
N CYS A 315 5.01 -12.83 -0.61
CA CYS A 315 4.36 -12.74 0.69
C CYS A 315 3.15 -13.70 0.82
N VAL A 316 2.33 -13.85 -0.22
CA VAL A 316 1.04 -14.57 -0.16
C VAL A 316 1.23 -16.05 0.20
N GLY A 317 2.10 -16.76 -0.51
CA GLY A 317 2.36 -18.18 -0.23
C GLY A 317 3.03 -18.40 1.13
N PHE A 318 3.82 -17.43 1.59
CA PHE A 318 4.43 -17.47 2.91
C PHE A 318 3.40 -17.26 4.03
N LEU A 319 2.52 -16.27 3.87
CA LEU A 319 1.39 -16.01 4.77
C LEU A 319 0.49 -17.24 4.93
N GLN A 320 0.15 -17.92 3.83
CA GLN A 320 -0.64 -19.15 3.86
C GLN A 320 0.04 -20.28 4.65
N LYS A 321 1.35 -20.47 4.48
CA LYS A 321 2.13 -21.48 5.23
C LYS A 321 2.15 -21.18 6.72
N VAL A 322 2.41 -19.92 7.10
CA VAL A 322 2.40 -19.51 8.50
C VAL A 322 1.01 -19.70 9.09
N ALA A 323 -0.05 -19.29 8.41
CA ALA A 323 -1.43 -19.46 8.86
C ALA A 323 -1.81 -20.95 9.02
N ALA A 324 -1.41 -21.83 8.10
CA ALA A 324 -1.64 -23.26 8.22
C ALA A 324 -0.99 -23.84 9.49
N ARG A 325 0.29 -23.49 9.74
CA ARG A 325 1.00 -23.87 10.98
C ARG A 325 0.28 -23.35 12.23
N GLN A 326 -0.21 -22.12 12.21
CA GLN A 326 -0.96 -21.57 13.35
C GLN A 326 -2.27 -22.33 13.60
N ARG A 327 -3.02 -22.62 12.54
CA ARG A 327 -4.27 -23.39 12.65
C ARG A 327 -4.03 -24.77 13.24
N GLU A 328 -2.96 -25.45 12.83
CA GLU A 328 -2.57 -26.75 13.41
C GLU A 328 -2.20 -26.64 14.89
N ARG A 329 -1.38 -25.64 15.25
CA ARG A 329 -1.01 -25.37 16.64
C ARG A 329 -2.23 -25.12 17.53
N ILE A 330 -3.16 -24.29 17.06
CA ILE A 330 -4.39 -23.95 17.78
C ILE A 330 -5.31 -25.18 17.90
N ARG A 331 -5.49 -25.96 16.82
CA ARG A 331 -6.27 -27.21 16.86
C ARG A 331 -5.68 -28.25 17.81
N ALA A 332 -4.36 -28.28 17.96
CA ALA A 332 -3.67 -29.16 18.92
C ALA A 332 -3.81 -28.72 20.39
N GLY A 333 -4.65 -27.71 20.69
CA GLY A 333 -4.86 -27.18 22.04
C GLY A 333 -3.98 -25.98 22.38
N GLY A 334 -3.36 -25.34 21.38
CA GLY A 334 -2.64 -24.08 21.57
C GLY A 334 -3.55 -22.99 22.15
N LEU A 335 -2.99 -22.20 23.08
CA LEU A 335 -3.69 -21.07 23.70
C LEU A 335 -4.07 -20.04 22.62
N VAL A 336 -5.30 -19.53 22.65
CA VAL A 336 -5.75 -18.43 21.79
C VAL A 336 -5.84 -17.17 22.64
N PHE A 337 -5.27 -16.08 22.15
CA PHE A 337 -5.33 -14.80 22.82
C PHE A 337 -6.76 -14.24 22.75
N SER A 338 -7.34 -13.96 23.92
CA SER A 338 -8.63 -13.30 24.10
C SER A 338 -8.42 -12.14 25.07
N SER A 339 -8.74 -10.91 24.69
CA SER A 339 -8.85 -9.80 25.65
C SER A 339 -10.21 -9.89 26.37
N ASP A 340 -10.36 -9.43 27.61
CA ASP A 340 -10.46 -7.98 27.89
C ASP A 340 -9.16 -7.25 28.29
N PHE A 341 -8.14 -7.92 28.83
CA PHE A 341 -6.79 -7.37 29.09
C PHE A 341 -5.73 -8.50 29.13
N GLY A 342 -5.77 -9.43 28.17
CA GLY A 342 -4.79 -10.53 28.08
C GLY A 342 -5.12 -11.77 28.93
N ARG A 343 -6.32 -12.34 28.82
CA ARG A 343 -6.62 -13.66 29.40
C ARG A 343 -6.86 -14.69 28.29
N PHE A 344 -5.90 -15.59 28.12
CA PHE A 344 -6.01 -16.75 27.23
C PHE A 344 -7.24 -17.59 27.54
N ARG A 345 -7.95 -18.05 26.49
CA ARG A 345 -8.84 -19.20 26.58
C ARG A 345 -8.23 -20.34 25.78
N GLU A 346 -8.34 -21.58 26.28
CA GLU A 346 -8.14 -22.75 25.44
C GLU A 346 -9.07 -22.64 24.23
N ALA A 347 -8.56 -22.93 23.04
CA ALA A 347 -9.35 -22.93 21.81
C ALA A 347 -10.61 -23.79 22.01
N PRO A 348 -11.82 -23.30 21.67
CA PRO A 348 -13.02 -24.12 21.83
C PRO A 348 -12.90 -25.35 20.94
N LEU A 349 -12.93 -26.54 21.57
CA LEU A 349 -12.93 -27.84 20.90
C LEU A 349 -13.94 -27.83 19.74
N SER A 350 -13.58 -28.42 18.60
CA SER A 350 -14.52 -28.58 17.48
C SER A 350 -15.75 -29.38 17.92
N PHE A 351 -16.87 -29.24 17.23
CA PHE A 351 -18.10 -29.99 17.56
C PHE A 351 -17.85 -31.51 17.64
N LYS A 352 -17.03 -32.05 16.73
CA LYS A 352 -16.62 -33.46 16.74
C LYS A 352 -15.80 -33.82 17.97
N GLU A 353 -14.91 -32.93 18.43
CA GLU A 353 -14.09 -33.14 19.62
C GLU A 353 -14.89 -32.99 20.92
N ARG A 354 -15.90 -32.09 20.97
CA ARG A 354 -16.86 -32.00 22.09
C ARG A 354 -17.65 -33.28 22.24
N GLN A 355 -18.24 -33.76 21.13
CA GLN A 355 -18.97 -35.03 21.08
C GLN A 355 -18.09 -36.22 21.50
N LEU A 356 -16.83 -36.27 21.06
CA LEU A 356 -15.91 -37.35 21.41
C LEU A 356 -15.51 -37.29 22.90
N ARG A 357 -15.31 -36.09 23.45
CA ARG A 357 -15.01 -35.88 24.86
C ARG A 357 -16.21 -36.22 25.76
N GLU A 358 -17.41 -35.79 25.39
CA GLU A 358 -18.66 -36.15 26.09
C GLU A 358 -18.89 -37.66 26.08
N LYS A 359 -18.72 -38.32 24.93
CA LYS A 359 -18.80 -39.79 24.84
C LYS A 359 -17.76 -40.49 25.71
N ARG A 360 -16.52 -39.99 25.77
CA ARG A 360 -15.46 -40.56 26.63
C ARG A 360 -15.75 -40.34 28.12
N VAL A 361 -16.31 -39.20 28.51
CA VAL A 361 -16.72 -38.91 29.89
C VAL A 361 -17.90 -39.79 30.31
N LEU A 362 -18.90 -39.95 29.42
CA LEU A 362 -20.05 -40.82 29.65
C LEU A 362 -19.61 -42.28 29.80
N ALA A 363 -18.78 -42.78 28.88
CA ALA A 363 -18.25 -44.15 28.93
C ALA A 363 -17.37 -44.42 30.17
N ARG A 364 -16.73 -43.38 30.73
CA ARG A 364 -15.93 -43.49 31.96
C ARG A 364 -16.82 -43.51 33.20
N ARG A 365 -17.91 -42.73 33.23
CA ARG A 365 -18.94 -42.78 34.27
C ARG A 365 -19.71 -44.10 34.26
N GLU A 366 -20.07 -44.61 33.09
CA GLU A 366 -20.74 -45.91 32.96
C GLU A 366 -19.85 -47.07 33.41
N ARG A 367 -18.54 -47.02 33.12
CA ARG A 367 -17.57 -48.01 33.65
C ARG A 367 -17.40 -47.91 35.16
N ALA A 368 -17.41 -46.69 35.72
CA ALA A 368 -17.35 -46.49 37.17
C ALA A 368 -18.62 -46.98 37.88
N CYS A 369 -19.81 -46.79 37.28
CA CYS A 369 -21.06 -47.31 37.82
C CYS A 369 -21.20 -48.83 37.70
N ARG A 370 -20.63 -49.46 36.66
CA ARG A 370 -20.66 -50.93 36.51
C ARG A 370 -19.60 -51.66 37.34
N GLY A 371 -18.51 -50.98 37.71
CA GLY A 371 -17.48 -51.54 38.61
C GLY A 371 -17.80 -51.43 40.10
N GLY A 372 -18.89 -50.75 40.47
CA GLY A 372 -19.33 -50.58 41.87
C GLY A 372 -20.45 -51.51 42.31
N SER A 373 -20.87 -52.46 41.47
CA SER A 373 -22.04 -53.34 41.71
C SER A 373 -21.69 -54.83 41.85
N GLU A 374 -20.42 -55.16 42.11
CA GLU A 374 -19.97 -56.52 42.47
C GLU A 374 -19.03 -56.49 43.68
N VAL A 375 -19.45 -55.84 44.77
CA VAL A 375 -18.98 -56.16 46.13
C VAL A 375 -20.13 -55.87 47.09
N GLY A 376 -20.90 -56.89 47.40
CA GLY A 376 -22.03 -56.87 48.33
C GLY A 376 -22.54 -58.28 48.53
#